data_AF-K1TF15-F1
#
_entry.id   AF-K1TF15-F1
#
_cell.length_a   1.000
_cell.length_b   1.000
_cell.length_c   1.000
_cell.angle_alpha   90.00
_cell.angle_beta   90.00
_cell.angle_gamma   90.00
#
_symmetry.space_group_name_H-M   'P 1'
#
loop_
_entity.id
_entity.type
_entity.pdbx_description
1 polymer ?
#
loop_
_entity_poly.entity_id
_entity_poly.type
_entity_poly.pdbx_seq_one_letter_code
_entity_poly.pdbx_strand_id
1 'polypeptide(L)'
;WNQTDASGFGFKVKSCKPFYASAIHFDTEELDDGDDKDQRHSFNLKKSKFTNLFLDAEHSGVAGENSWGAWPLEKYRLHYGDKNFTFVLIPLDK
;
A
#
# COMPACT_ATOMS: atom_id res chain seq x y z
N TRP A 1 -3.67 1.34 12.81
CA TRP A 1 -2.42 1.95 12.32
C TRP A 1 -2.30 3.34 12.91
N ASN A 2 -1.18 3.70 13.53
CA ASN A 2 -0.92 5.07 13.97
C ASN A 2 0.03 5.73 12.95
N GLN A 3 -0.43 6.76 12.26
CA GLN A 3 0.40 7.57 11.38
C GLN A 3 0.74 8.86 12.13
N THR A 4 1.94 8.93 12.70
CA THR A 4 2.37 10.05 13.54
C THR A 4 3.74 10.56 13.13
N ASP A 5 4.04 11.80 13.49
CA ASP A 5 5.42 12.28 13.52
C ASP A 5 6.17 11.75 14.76
N ALA A 6 7.43 12.16 14.91
CA ALA A 6 8.27 11.77 16.05
C ALA A 6 7.78 12.32 17.40
N SER A 7 6.92 13.33 17.40
CA SER A 7 6.31 13.92 18.59
C SER A 7 4.98 13.27 18.98
N GLY A 8 4.50 12.28 18.22
CA GLY A 8 3.24 11.60 18.47
C GLY A 8 2.01 12.29 17.86
N PHE A 9 2.18 13.47 17.25
CA PHE A 9 1.09 14.18 16.58
C PHE A 9 0.72 13.50 15.27
N GLY A 10 -0.56 13.29 15.03
CA GLY A 10 -1.06 12.65 13.80
C GLY A 10 -2.45 12.05 13.96
N PHE A 11 -2.66 10.86 13.41
CA PHE A 11 -3.94 10.19 13.49
C PHE A 11 -3.82 8.66 13.58
N LYS A 12 -4.85 8.05 14.14
CA LYS A 12 -5.05 6.60 14.17
C LYS A 12 -6.10 6.22 13.14
N VAL A 13 -5.74 5.25 12.29
CA VAL A 13 -6.68 4.54 11.43
C VAL A 13 -7.16 3.29 12.16
N LYS A 14 -8.48 3.15 12.27
CA LYS A 14 -9.14 1.97 12.85
C LYS A 14 -10.21 1.46 11.89
N SER A 15 -10.31 0.13 11.78
CA SER A 15 -11.43 -0.54 11.14
C SER A 15 -11.97 -1.62 12.08
N CYS A 16 -13.22 -2.03 11.89
CA CYS A 16 -13.82 -3.14 12.62
C CYS A 16 -13.35 -4.52 12.08
N LYS A 17 -12.67 -4.54 10.93
CA LYS A 17 -12.05 -5.72 10.33
C LYS A 17 -10.54 -5.49 10.17
N PRO A 18 -9.72 -6.55 10.15
CA PRO A 18 -8.32 -6.43 9.71
C PRO A 18 -8.23 -5.78 8.32
N PHE A 19 -7.19 -5.00 8.11
CA PHE A 19 -6.92 -4.29 6.86
C PHE A 19 -5.40 -4.14 6.68
N TYR A 20 -4.97 -3.85 5.46
CA TYR A 20 -3.58 -3.59 5.11
C TYR A 20 -3.30 -2.09 5.13
N ALA A 21 -2.10 -1.72 5.59
CA ALA A 21 -1.66 -0.34 5.57
C ALA A 21 -0.17 -0.25 5.27
N SER A 22 0.21 0.75 4.48
CA SER A 22 1.59 1.08 4.19
C SER A 22 1.77 2.60 4.09
N ALA A 23 2.94 3.08 4.46
CA ALA A 23 3.29 4.49 4.37
C ALA A 23 4.67 4.61 3.73
N ILE A 24 4.76 5.26 2.57
CA ILE A 24 5.99 5.35 1.78
C ILE A 24 6.21 6.77 1.27
N HIS A 25 7.47 7.20 1.23
CA HIS A 25 7.84 8.56 0.84
C HIS A 25 8.18 8.69 -0.65
N PHE A 26 7.42 7.98 -1.48
CA PHE A 26 7.54 7.93 -2.93
C PHE A 26 6.12 7.92 -3.52
N ASP A 27 5.95 8.57 -4.66
CA ASP A 27 4.70 8.49 -5.43
C ASP A 27 4.63 7.12 -6.13
N THR A 28 3.43 6.59 -6.35
CA THR A 28 3.26 5.25 -6.94
C THR A 28 3.86 5.21 -8.34
N GLU A 29 3.69 6.29 -9.09
CA GLU A 29 4.23 6.49 -10.44
C GLU A 29 5.76 6.51 -10.46
N GLU A 30 6.40 6.93 -9.36
CA GLU A 30 7.86 6.87 -9.25
C GLU A 30 8.34 5.44 -8.98
N LEU A 31 7.52 4.59 -8.36
CA LEU A 31 7.85 3.19 -8.07
C LEU A 31 7.49 2.25 -9.23
N ASP A 32 6.55 2.64 -10.06
CA ASP A 32 6.12 1.91 -11.25
C ASP A 32 7.04 2.23 -12.43
N ASP A 33 7.48 1.21 -13.17
CA ASP A 33 8.27 1.36 -14.40
C ASP A 33 7.36 1.54 -15.63
N GLY A 34 6.04 1.36 -15.46
CA GLY A 34 5.08 1.33 -16.55
C GLY A 34 5.13 0.01 -17.32
N ASP A 35 4.64 0.02 -18.55
CA ASP A 35 4.54 -1.17 -19.40
C ASP A 35 5.91 -1.63 -19.96
N ASP A 36 6.84 -0.69 -20.12
CA ASP A 36 8.19 -0.92 -20.62
C ASP A 36 9.21 -1.00 -19.47
N LYS A 37 10.31 -1.73 -19.70
CA LYS A 37 11.34 -1.95 -18.68
C LYS A 37 12.54 -1.00 -18.87
N ASP A 38 12.74 -0.08 -17.94
CA ASP A 38 13.75 0.98 -18.02
C ASP A 38 15.02 0.73 -17.18
N GLN A 39 15.15 -0.46 -16.55
CA GLN A 39 16.34 -0.85 -15.76
C GLN A 39 16.73 0.18 -14.68
N ARG A 40 15.75 0.65 -13.92
CA ARG A 40 15.97 1.62 -12.83
C ARG A 40 16.52 0.96 -11.56
N HIS A 41 17.16 1.79 -10.75
CA HIS A 41 17.74 1.39 -9.46
C HIS A 41 17.21 2.32 -8.37
N SER A 42 17.20 1.83 -7.12
CA SER A 42 16.61 2.55 -5.98
C SER A 42 17.18 3.95 -5.75
N PHE A 43 18.42 4.22 -6.14
CA PHE A 43 19.03 5.55 -6.02
C PHE A 43 18.53 6.56 -7.07
N ASN A 44 17.87 6.09 -8.15
CA ASN A 44 17.26 6.96 -9.15
C ASN A 44 15.91 7.52 -8.68
N LEU A 45 15.33 6.94 -7.62
CA LEU A 45 13.99 7.30 -7.16
C LEU A 45 13.97 8.68 -6.51
N LYS A 46 13.03 9.52 -6.95
CA LYS A 46 12.76 10.83 -6.37
C LYS A 46 11.78 10.71 -5.22
N LYS A 47 12.17 11.20 -4.05
CA LYS A 47 11.25 11.25 -2.90
C LYS A 47 10.06 12.15 -3.23
N SER A 48 8.88 11.68 -2.85
CA SER A 48 7.66 12.48 -2.92
C SER A 48 7.74 13.67 -1.96
N LYS A 49 6.96 14.71 -2.23
CA LYS A 49 6.75 15.80 -1.26
C LYS A 49 6.02 15.31 -0.01
N PHE A 50 5.23 14.25 -0.12
CA PHE A 50 4.39 13.71 0.94
C PHE A 50 4.80 12.28 1.30
N THR A 51 4.35 11.81 2.47
CA THR A 51 4.29 10.36 2.72
C THR A 51 2.94 9.88 2.23
N ASN A 52 2.93 9.02 1.22
CA ASN A 52 1.72 8.41 0.69
C ASN A 52 1.30 7.26 1.62
N LEU A 53 0.10 7.37 2.18
CA LEU A 53 -0.51 6.37 3.06
C LEU A 53 -1.57 5.58 2.28
N PHE A 54 -1.40 4.27 2.21
CA PHE A 54 -2.34 3.36 1.58
C PHE A 54 -3.11 2.58 2.64
N LEU A 55 -4.42 2.45 2.46
CA LEU A 55 -5.33 1.78 3.37
C LEU A 55 -6.24 0.87 2.54
N ASP A 56 -5.99 -0.43 2.63
CA ASP A 56 -6.62 -1.40 1.74
C ASP A 56 -7.36 -2.47 2.54
N ALA A 57 -8.60 -2.76 2.16
CA ALA A 57 -9.32 -3.89 2.74
C ALA A 57 -8.71 -5.23 2.31
N GLU A 58 -8.29 -5.31 1.05
CA GLU A 58 -7.82 -6.53 0.40
C GLU A 58 -6.71 -6.17 -0.60
N HIS A 59 -5.71 -7.04 -0.73
CA HIS A 59 -4.67 -6.97 -1.75
C HIS A 59 -4.53 -8.34 -2.40
N SER A 60 -4.19 -8.36 -3.69
CA SER A 60 -3.82 -9.61 -4.34
C SER A 60 -2.52 -10.14 -3.75
N GLY A 61 -2.40 -11.46 -3.65
CA GLY A 61 -1.12 -12.11 -3.35
C GLY A 61 -0.07 -11.77 -4.42
N VAL A 62 1.21 -11.89 -4.04
CA VAL A 62 2.36 -11.54 -4.89
C VAL A 62 2.77 -12.62 -5.91
N ALA A 63 2.03 -13.74 -5.96
CA ALA A 63 2.40 -14.95 -6.72
C ALA A 63 3.72 -15.56 -6.26
N GLY A 64 4.54 -16.07 -7.19
CA GLY A 64 5.88 -16.60 -6.90
C GLY A 64 6.03 -18.12 -6.95
N GLU A 65 5.03 -18.88 -7.43
CA GLU A 65 5.26 -20.29 -7.81
C GLU A 65 6.31 -20.39 -8.92
N ASN A 66 6.30 -19.42 -9.84
CA ASN A 66 7.41 -19.09 -10.72
C ASN A 66 7.40 -17.59 -11.06
N SER A 67 8.44 -17.14 -11.75
CA SER A 67 8.61 -15.73 -12.13
C SER A 67 8.36 -15.49 -13.63
N TRP A 68 7.60 -16.35 -14.30
CA TRP A 68 7.35 -16.31 -15.76
C TRP A 68 5.90 -16.66 -16.12
N GLY A 69 4.95 -16.22 -15.29
CA GLY A 69 3.52 -16.21 -15.63
C GLY A 69 2.60 -17.01 -14.70
N ALA A 70 3.12 -17.63 -13.63
CA ALA A 70 2.24 -18.16 -12.60
C ALA A 70 1.53 -17.03 -11.85
N TRP A 71 0.22 -17.15 -11.75
CA TRP A 71 -0.62 -16.28 -10.93
C TRP A 71 -0.49 -16.63 -9.46
N PRO A 72 -0.94 -15.76 -8.53
CA PRO A 72 -1.14 -16.16 -7.14
C PRO A 72 -2.04 -17.40 -7.07
N LEU A 73 -1.87 -18.23 -6.03
CA LEU A 73 -2.83 -19.31 -5.78
C LEU A 73 -4.24 -18.74 -5.65
N GLU A 74 -5.25 -19.47 -6.13
CA GLU A 74 -6.63 -18.97 -6.23
C GLU A 74 -7.13 -18.32 -4.93
N LYS A 75 -6.88 -18.95 -3.78
CA LYS A 75 -7.26 -18.45 -2.44
C LYS A 75 -6.61 -17.11 -2.03
N TYR A 76 -5.60 -16.64 -2.76
CA TYR A 76 -4.90 -15.38 -2.53
C TYR A 76 -5.13 -14.36 -3.67
N ARG A 77 -6.05 -14.64 -4.61
CA ARG A 77 -6.41 -13.68 -5.66
C ARG A 77 -7.51 -12.75 -5.17
N LEU A 78 -7.50 -11.54 -5.71
CA LEU A 78 -8.60 -10.61 -5.55
C LEU A 78 -9.61 -10.80 -6.68
N HIS A 79 -10.76 -11.40 -6.37
CA HIS A 79 -11.82 -11.63 -7.37
C HIS A 79 -12.71 -10.40 -7.54
N TYR A 80 -13.17 -10.19 -8.78
CA TYR A 80 -14.15 -9.17 -9.12
C TYR A 80 -15.46 -9.37 -8.35
N GLY A 81 -16.06 -8.26 -7.93
CA GLY A 81 -17.34 -8.22 -7.23
C GLY A 81 -17.46 -6.98 -6.35
N ASP A 82 -18.66 -6.75 -5.84
CA ASP A 82 -18.92 -5.64 -4.93
C ASP A 82 -18.17 -5.83 -3.61
N LYS A 83 -17.41 -4.81 -3.21
CA LYS A 83 -16.60 -4.81 -1.98
C LYS A 83 -16.87 -3.52 -1.21
N ASN A 84 -16.70 -3.59 0.11
CA ASN A 84 -16.89 -2.43 0.98
C ASN A 84 -15.77 -2.39 2.02
N PHE A 85 -15.17 -1.22 2.16
CA PHE A 85 -14.16 -0.94 3.17
C PHE A 85 -14.60 0.25 4.01
N THR A 86 -14.65 0.07 5.32
CA THR A 86 -14.99 1.15 6.26
C THR A 86 -13.89 1.27 7.29
N PHE A 87 -13.45 2.50 7.50
CA PHE A 87 -12.48 2.85 8.52
C PHE A 87 -12.84 4.22 9.11
N VAL A 88 -12.24 4.51 10.26
CA VAL A 88 -12.32 5.81 10.91
C VAL A 88 -10.92 6.36 11.10
N LEU A 89 -10.80 7.67 10.90
CA LEU A 89 -9.62 8.45 11.24
C LEU A 89 -9.89 9.16 12.55
N ILE A 90 -9.02 8.92 13.53
CA ILE A 90 -9.13 9.49 14.87
C ILE A 90 -7.90 10.38 15.06
N PRO A 91 -8.06 11.70 15.18
CA PRO A 91 -6.95 12.59 15.52
C PRO A 91 -6.28 12.13 16.82
N LEU A 92 -4.96 12.21 16.86
CA LEU A 92 -4.17 11.98 18.07
C LEU A 92 -3.55 13.32 18.47
N ASP A 93 -3.86 13.76 19.68
CA ASP A 93 -3.21 14.92 20.28
C ASP A 93 -1.77 14.57 20.68
N LYS A 94 -0.98 15.61 20.96
CA LYS A 94 0.34 15.47 21.57
C LYS A 94 0.26 14.85 22.97
#